data_AF-A0A9P9D2Q6-F1
#
_entry.id   AF-A0A9P9D2Q6-F1
#
_cell.length_a   1.000
_cell.length_b   1.000
_cell.length_c   1.000
_cell.angle_alpha   90.00
_cell.angle_beta   90.00
_cell.angle_gamma   90.00
#
_symmetry.space_group_name_H-M   'P 1'
#
loop_
_entity.id
_entity.type
_entity.pdbx_description
1 polymer ?
#
loop_
_entity_poly.entity_id
_entity_poly.type
_entity_poly.pdbx_seq_one_letter_code
_entity_poly.pdbx_strand_id
1 'polypeptide(L)'
;PGYGLPLDYWTDGASPALVRASGIEWRAATLLIREICMLRFIEHVTNKPEWWIKVNDHRFIEEWRNEATAMPWAEFHEHADFTEKMADACVIELQKKAEIYKTTGLIPVMDYSSCVIKSHTLVPEDLRGSLKSAVAVLERLQAERPDWRQHSDETVLDLVDPPLWPLCYGRSRILSNKRINLQNCLEHCGMGDVIPMPQKPESISLPLTKLSPYSNYQWLPCNISLTGEHLRIESYINNLHPVRHSALHSVIEQLIEKALPAWDIMHRWPEFRMQR
;
A
#
# COMPACT_ATOMS: atom_id res chain seq x y z
N PRO A 1 0.67 19.90 2.54
CA PRO A 1 1.77 20.72 1.97
C PRO A 1 1.70 20.78 0.43
N GLY A 2 2.08 21.91 -0.15
CA GLY A 2 2.04 22.15 -1.61
C GLY A 2 2.60 23.52 -1.96
N TYR A 3 2.77 23.83 -3.24
CA TYR A 3 3.27 25.14 -3.66
C TYR A 3 2.36 26.26 -3.15
N GLY A 4 2.96 27.26 -2.49
CA GLY A 4 2.23 28.39 -1.87
C GLY A 4 1.56 28.07 -0.53
N LEU A 5 1.73 26.85 0.00
CA LEU A 5 1.10 26.40 1.24
C LEU A 5 2.17 26.08 2.30
N PRO A 6 1.92 26.39 3.59
CA PRO A 6 2.79 25.96 4.69
C PRO A 6 3.03 24.44 4.72
N LEU A 7 4.15 24.01 5.32
CA LEU A 7 4.47 22.58 5.47
C LEU A 7 3.43 21.82 6.30
N ASP A 8 2.83 22.50 7.27
CA ASP A 8 1.74 22.01 8.13
C ASP A 8 0.35 22.27 7.54
N TYR A 9 0.25 22.75 6.30
CA TYR A 9 -1.04 22.95 5.64
C TYR A 9 -1.74 21.62 5.37
N TRP A 10 -2.99 21.54 5.82
CA TRP A 10 -3.91 20.43 5.69
C TRP A 10 -5.26 20.92 5.19
N THR A 11 -5.89 20.15 4.30
CA THR A 11 -7.27 20.38 3.86
C THR A 11 -8.25 19.82 4.90
N ASP A 12 -9.39 20.47 5.09
CA ASP A 12 -10.48 19.94 5.91
C ASP A 12 -11.03 18.66 5.27
N GLY A 13 -10.87 17.53 5.96
CA GLY A 13 -11.16 16.20 5.43
C GLY A 13 -9.97 15.27 5.66
N ALA A 14 -10.18 14.22 6.46
CA ALA A 14 -9.15 13.29 6.88
C ALA A 14 -8.62 12.48 5.68
N SER A 15 -7.65 13.02 4.94
CA SER A 15 -6.80 12.21 4.08
C SER A 15 -5.77 11.50 4.97
N PRO A 16 -5.60 10.17 4.85
CA PRO A 16 -4.62 9.45 5.64
C PRO A 16 -3.22 10.01 5.34
N ALA A 17 -2.55 10.51 6.38
CA ALA A 17 -1.16 10.94 6.31
C ALA A 17 -0.28 9.93 7.03
N LEU A 18 0.86 9.59 6.44
CA LEU A 18 1.89 8.82 7.12
C LEU A 18 2.46 9.61 8.32
N VAL A 19 2.59 10.93 8.20
CA VAL A 19 3.07 11.83 9.26
C VAL A 19 2.22 13.10 9.25
N ARG A 20 1.55 13.40 10.38
CA ARG A 20 0.86 14.68 10.58
C ARG A 20 1.75 15.61 11.40
N ALA A 21 1.92 16.84 10.93
CA ALA A 21 2.69 17.87 11.63
C ALA A 21 2.14 18.20 13.03
N SER A 22 0.88 17.87 13.29
CA SER A 22 0.19 18.12 14.57
C SER A 22 0.48 17.09 15.68
N GLY A 23 1.43 16.16 15.50
CA GLY A 23 1.73 15.11 16.49
C GLY A 23 0.63 14.05 16.64
N ILE A 24 -0.43 14.12 15.82
CA ILE A 24 -1.44 13.07 15.68
C ILE A 24 -0.91 12.06 14.67
N GLU A 25 0.00 11.21 15.11
CA GLU A 25 0.44 10.06 14.33
C GLU A 25 -0.70 9.06 14.19
N TRP A 26 -0.73 8.32 13.06
CA TRP A 26 -1.54 7.11 13.00
C TRP A 26 -1.07 6.17 14.11
N ARG A 27 -2.01 5.68 14.92
CA ARG A 27 -1.74 4.71 15.98
C ARG A 27 -2.58 3.48 15.73
N ALA A 28 -1.92 2.34 15.58
CA ALA A 28 -2.61 1.06 15.69
C ALA A 28 -3.08 0.86 17.13
N ALA A 29 -4.25 0.25 17.30
CA ALA A 29 -4.62 -0.31 18.58
C ALA A 29 -3.68 -1.49 18.89
N THR A 30 -3.17 -1.55 20.13
CA THR A 30 -2.37 -2.67 20.59
C THR A 30 -3.25 -3.90 20.69
N LEU A 31 -2.92 -4.93 19.92
CA LEU A 31 -3.59 -6.23 19.96
C LEU A 31 -3.24 -6.98 21.24
N LEU A 32 -4.22 -7.66 21.82
CA LEU A 32 -4.01 -8.70 22.81
C LEU A 32 -3.34 -9.91 22.13
N ILE A 33 -2.54 -10.66 22.89
CA ILE A 33 -1.83 -11.85 22.40
C ILE A 33 -2.79 -12.84 21.73
N ARG A 34 -3.99 -13.03 22.31
CA ARG A 34 -5.04 -13.88 21.73
C ARG A 34 -5.58 -13.36 20.40
N GLU A 35 -5.72 -12.05 20.22
CA GLU A 35 -6.15 -11.47 18.95
C GLU A 35 -5.09 -11.70 17.86
N ILE A 36 -3.80 -11.59 18.21
CA ILE A 36 -2.68 -11.94 17.30
C ILE A 36 -2.76 -13.44 16.91
N CYS A 37 -3.05 -14.32 17.86
CA CYS A 37 -3.19 -15.75 17.58
C CYS A 37 -4.40 -16.05 16.68
N MET A 38 -5.52 -15.34 16.86
CA MET A 38 -6.70 -15.44 16.00
C MET A 38 -6.39 -14.96 14.57
N LEU A 39 -5.69 -13.83 14.40
CA LEU A 39 -5.24 -13.37 13.09
C LEU A 39 -4.33 -14.39 12.41
N ARG A 40 -3.40 -14.99 13.16
CA ARG A 40 -2.51 -16.05 12.67
C ARG A 40 -3.30 -17.28 12.19
N PHE A 41 -4.32 -17.68 12.93
CA PHE A 41 -5.19 -18.79 12.54
C PHE A 41 -6.01 -18.49 11.29
N ILE A 42 -6.64 -17.31 11.20
CA ILE A 42 -7.38 -16.86 10.01
C ILE A 42 -6.46 -16.83 8.78
N GLU A 43 -5.25 -16.29 8.94
CA GLU A 43 -4.24 -16.28 7.87
C GLU A 43 -3.86 -17.70 7.45
N HIS A 44 -3.65 -18.60 8.41
CA HIS A 44 -3.35 -20.00 8.13
C HIS A 44 -4.47 -20.69 7.33
N VAL A 45 -5.74 -20.55 7.75
CA VAL A 45 -6.88 -21.17 7.07
C VAL A 45 -7.10 -20.59 5.68
N THR A 46 -7.02 -19.26 5.53
CA THR A 46 -7.28 -18.58 4.24
C THR A 46 -6.20 -18.84 3.18
N ASN A 47 -5.05 -19.42 3.56
CA ASN A 47 -4.02 -19.90 2.63
C ASN A 47 -4.23 -21.34 2.15
N LYS A 48 -5.19 -22.08 2.73
CA LYS A 48 -5.54 -23.43 2.28
C LYS A 48 -6.42 -23.38 1.02
N PRO A 49 -6.29 -24.35 0.10
CA PRO A 49 -7.11 -24.40 -1.09
C PRO A 49 -8.58 -24.59 -0.76
N GLU A 50 -9.45 -23.83 -1.43
CA GLU A 50 -10.92 -23.92 -1.32
C GLU A 50 -11.46 -23.69 0.11
N TRP A 51 -10.71 -22.98 0.95
CA TRP A 51 -11.11 -22.70 2.34
C TRP A 51 -12.53 -22.10 2.43
N TRP A 52 -12.93 -21.25 1.46
CA TRP A 52 -14.23 -20.58 1.42
C TRP A 52 -15.41 -21.54 1.17
N ILE A 53 -15.14 -22.73 0.62
CA ILE A 53 -16.12 -23.82 0.49
C ILE A 53 -16.10 -24.64 1.77
N LYS A 54 -14.90 -25.05 2.20
CA LYS A 54 -14.64 -25.98 3.31
C LYS A 54 -15.05 -25.42 4.67
N VAL A 55 -15.09 -24.10 4.86
CA VAL A 55 -15.53 -23.45 6.10
C VAL A 55 -16.99 -23.73 6.47
N ASN A 56 -17.79 -24.31 5.57
CA ASN A 56 -19.17 -24.72 5.85
C ASN A 56 -19.32 -26.22 6.16
N ASP A 57 -18.24 -26.98 6.10
CA ASP A 57 -18.23 -28.41 6.40
C ASP A 57 -17.56 -28.66 7.78
N HIS A 58 -18.32 -29.32 8.66
CA HIS A 58 -17.92 -29.60 10.03
C HIS A 58 -16.60 -30.38 10.12
N ARG A 59 -16.33 -31.28 9.15
CA ARG A 59 -15.12 -32.10 9.16
C ARG A 59 -13.86 -31.24 9.07
N PHE A 60 -13.85 -30.29 8.13
CA PHE A 60 -12.72 -29.37 7.97
C PHE A 60 -12.60 -28.38 9.13
N ILE A 61 -13.72 -27.94 9.72
CA ILE A 61 -13.69 -27.11 10.92
C ILE A 61 -13.02 -27.86 12.08
N GLU A 62 -13.39 -29.11 12.32
CA GLU A 62 -12.77 -29.94 13.36
C GLU A 62 -11.29 -30.20 13.08
N GLU A 63 -10.92 -30.46 11.83
CA GLU A 63 -9.52 -30.58 11.42
C GLU A 63 -8.72 -29.29 11.72
N TRP A 64 -9.22 -28.12 11.31
CA TRP A 64 -8.55 -26.84 11.56
C TRP A 64 -8.48 -26.49 13.05
N ARG A 65 -9.49 -26.86 13.84
CA ARG A 65 -9.44 -26.74 15.30
C ARG A 65 -8.32 -27.58 15.90
N ASN A 66 -8.24 -28.85 15.50
CA ASN A 66 -7.19 -29.75 15.98
C ASN A 66 -5.80 -29.25 15.60
N GLU A 67 -5.63 -28.77 14.36
CA GLU A 67 -4.38 -28.14 13.90
C GLU A 67 -4.02 -26.91 14.73
N ALA A 68 -4.99 -26.03 15.01
CA ALA A 68 -4.78 -24.83 15.80
C ALA A 68 -4.39 -25.16 17.25
N THR A 69 -5.10 -26.09 17.90
CA THR A 69 -4.82 -26.49 19.28
C THR A 69 -3.48 -27.23 19.41
N ALA A 70 -3.02 -27.91 18.36
CA ALA A 70 -1.73 -28.59 18.31
C ALA A 70 -0.55 -27.67 17.95
N MET A 71 -0.79 -26.43 17.50
CA MET A 71 0.27 -25.49 17.14
C MET A 71 1.07 -25.08 18.39
N PRO A 72 2.42 -25.01 18.32
CA PRO A 72 3.25 -24.58 19.44
C PRO A 72 3.16 -23.05 19.62
N TRP A 73 2.04 -22.57 20.16
CA TRP A 73 1.78 -21.13 20.31
C TRP A 73 2.85 -20.40 21.13
N ALA A 74 3.43 -21.06 22.13
CA ALA A 74 4.53 -20.50 22.93
C ALA A 74 5.80 -20.19 22.11
N GLU A 75 6.02 -20.90 20.99
CA GLU A 75 7.12 -20.59 20.05
C GLU A 75 6.76 -19.43 19.12
N PHE A 76 5.46 -19.24 18.84
CA PHE A 76 4.96 -18.13 18.03
C PHE A 76 5.02 -16.79 18.77
N HIS A 77 4.61 -16.77 20.04
CA HIS A 77 4.67 -15.58 20.89
C HIS A 77 4.67 -15.96 22.38
N GLU A 78 5.40 -15.20 23.20
CA GLU A 78 5.40 -15.38 24.65
C GLU A 78 3.96 -15.28 25.21
N HIS A 79 3.56 -16.19 26.09
CA HIS A 79 2.21 -16.30 26.65
C HIS A 79 1.07 -16.54 25.64
N ALA A 80 1.37 -16.90 24.39
CA ALA A 80 0.33 -17.24 23.44
C ALA A 80 -0.35 -18.57 23.78
N ASP A 81 -1.67 -18.54 23.71
CA ASP A 81 -2.55 -19.68 23.77
C ASP A 81 -3.62 -19.59 22.69
N PHE A 82 -4.23 -20.72 22.37
CA PHE A 82 -5.35 -20.78 21.46
C PHE A 82 -6.39 -21.74 22.02
N THR A 83 -7.60 -21.25 22.17
CA THR A 83 -8.70 -21.99 22.80
C THR A 83 -9.78 -22.33 21.79
N GLU A 84 -10.58 -23.36 22.07
CA GLU A 84 -11.74 -23.72 21.25
C GLU A 84 -12.68 -22.52 21.00
N LYS A 85 -12.88 -21.66 22.01
CA LYS A 85 -13.71 -20.44 21.87
C LYS A 85 -13.12 -19.44 20.88
N MET A 86 -11.80 -19.35 20.78
CA MET A 86 -11.13 -18.52 19.77
C MET A 86 -11.32 -19.12 18.39
N ALA A 87 -11.24 -20.45 18.27
CA ALA A 87 -11.52 -21.16 17.02
C ALA A 87 -12.96 -20.90 16.55
N ASP A 88 -13.94 -21.02 17.45
CA ASP A 88 -15.36 -20.73 17.18
C ASP A 88 -15.58 -19.32 16.64
N ALA A 89 -14.96 -18.33 17.29
CA ALA A 89 -15.04 -16.94 16.85
C ALA A 89 -14.42 -16.75 15.47
N CYS A 90 -13.26 -17.37 15.21
CA CYS A 90 -12.60 -17.31 13.91
C CYS A 90 -13.43 -18.00 12.81
N VAL A 91 -14.10 -19.11 13.09
CA VAL A 91 -14.96 -19.82 12.12
C VAL A 91 -16.13 -18.93 11.70
N ILE A 92 -16.79 -18.25 12.65
CA ILE A 92 -17.88 -17.31 12.35
C ILE A 92 -17.38 -16.18 11.43
N GLU A 93 -16.17 -15.68 11.68
CA GLU A 93 -15.56 -14.65 10.85
C GLU A 93 -15.20 -15.18 9.45
N LEU A 94 -14.57 -16.36 9.36
CA LEU A 94 -14.20 -17.01 8.11
C LEU A 94 -15.44 -17.29 7.24
N GLN A 95 -16.56 -17.71 7.82
CA GLN A 95 -17.81 -17.92 7.08
C GLN A 95 -18.30 -16.62 6.43
N LYS A 96 -18.22 -15.48 7.13
CA LYS A 96 -18.56 -14.17 6.55
C LYS A 96 -17.59 -13.77 5.45
N LYS A 97 -16.28 -13.95 5.67
CA LYS A 97 -15.25 -13.67 4.65
C LYS A 97 -15.42 -14.57 3.42
N ALA A 98 -15.89 -15.80 3.59
CA ALA A 98 -16.13 -16.71 2.48
C ALA A 98 -17.23 -16.20 1.53
N GLU A 99 -18.30 -15.59 2.06
CA GLU A 99 -19.35 -14.98 1.22
C GLU A 99 -18.81 -13.78 0.41
N ILE A 100 -17.96 -12.97 1.03
CA ILE A 100 -17.28 -11.85 0.35
C ILE A 100 -16.35 -12.38 -0.73
N TYR A 101 -15.57 -13.43 -0.43
CA TYR A 101 -14.67 -14.03 -1.41
C TYR A 101 -15.40 -14.67 -2.58
N LYS A 102 -16.51 -15.39 -2.34
CA LYS A 102 -17.33 -15.98 -3.43
C LYS A 102 -17.83 -14.92 -4.40
N THR A 103 -18.16 -13.73 -3.89
CA THR A 103 -18.71 -12.64 -4.69
C THR A 103 -17.63 -11.82 -5.39
N THR A 104 -16.48 -11.61 -4.74
CA THR A 104 -15.47 -10.61 -5.18
C THR A 104 -14.13 -11.21 -5.60
N GLY A 105 -13.81 -12.45 -5.18
CA GLY A 105 -12.47 -13.02 -5.28
C GLY A 105 -11.43 -12.35 -4.38
N LEU A 106 -11.87 -11.55 -3.40
CA LEU A 106 -11.02 -10.76 -2.51
C LEU A 106 -11.22 -11.20 -1.05
N ILE A 107 -10.11 -11.32 -0.31
CA ILE A 107 -10.08 -11.76 1.08
C ILE A 107 -9.35 -10.71 1.91
N PRO A 108 -10.06 -9.95 2.74
CA PRO A 108 -9.43 -9.15 3.78
C PRO A 108 -8.90 -10.07 4.88
N VAL A 109 -7.67 -9.83 5.27
CA VAL A 109 -6.96 -10.48 6.37
C VAL A 109 -6.14 -9.44 7.12
N MET A 110 -5.65 -9.81 8.30
CA MET A 110 -4.94 -8.88 9.19
C MET A 110 -5.78 -7.63 9.50
N ASP A 111 -7.10 -7.73 9.37
CA ASP A 111 -8.08 -6.65 9.36
C ASP A 111 -8.43 -6.22 10.78
N TYR A 112 -7.57 -5.38 11.33
CA TYR A 112 -7.75 -4.73 12.63
C TYR A 112 -7.54 -3.22 12.43
N SER A 113 -6.45 -2.64 12.96
CA SER A 113 -6.10 -1.24 12.68
C SER A 113 -5.56 -1.01 11.27
N SER A 114 -5.08 -2.07 10.62
CA SER A 114 -4.70 -2.13 9.21
C SER A 114 -5.45 -3.28 8.56
N CYS A 115 -5.49 -3.38 7.23
CA CYS A 115 -6.09 -4.50 6.53
C CYS A 115 -5.25 -4.83 5.29
N VAL A 116 -5.12 -6.11 4.98
CA VAL A 116 -4.48 -6.62 3.77
C VAL A 116 -5.54 -7.35 2.96
N ILE A 117 -5.69 -7.00 1.68
CA ILE A 117 -6.57 -7.73 0.76
C ILE A 117 -5.73 -8.75 -0.03
N LYS A 118 -6.09 -10.02 0.06
CA LYS A 118 -5.53 -11.12 -0.74
C LYS A 118 -6.45 -11.49 -1.89
N SER A 119 -5.85 -11.91 -3.00
CA SER A 119 -6.55 -12.53 -4.11
C SER A 119 -5.63 -13.47 -4.87
N HIS A 120 -6.20 -14.57 -5.36
CA HIS A 120 -5.50 -15.51 -6.24
C HIS A 120 -5.79 -15.24 -7.72
N THR A 121 -6.80 -14.42 -8.04
CA THR A 121 -7.35 -14.26 -9.39
C THR A 121 -7.37 -12.81 -9.88
N LEU A 122 -7.10 -11.84 -9.01
CA LEU A 122 -7.20 -10.41 -9.34
C LEU A 122 -6.30 -9.97 -10.50
N VAL A 123 -5.09 -10.54 -10.58
CA VAL A 123 -4.12 -10.26 -11.64
C VAL A 123 -4.07 -11.47 -12.57
N PRO A 124 -4.66 -11.39 -13.78
CA PRO A 124 -4.64 -12.51 -14.71
C PRO A 124 -3.25 -12.72 -15.33
N GLU A 125 -3.00 -13.91 -15.89
CA GLU A 125 -1.66 -14.33 -16.32
C GLU A 125 -1.11 -13.51 -17.49
N ASP A 126 -1.97 -13.00 -18.36
CA ASP A 126 -1.62 -12.09 -19.45
C ASP A 126 -1.09 -10.74 -18.94
N LEU A 127 -1.74 -10.15 -17.93
CA LEU A 127 -1.29 -8.93 -17.27
C LEU A 127 0.01 -9.17 -16.50
N ARG A 128 0.14 -10.33 -15.84
CA ARG A 128 1.40 -10.74 -15.20
C ARG A 128 2.54 -10.88 -16.20
N GLY A 129 2.29 -11.51 -17.35
CA GLY A 129 3.25 -11.64 -18.45
C GLY A 129 3.64 -10.28 -19.03
N SER A 130 2.67 -9.38 -19.18
CA SER A 130 2.89 -8.00 -19.64
C SER A 130 3.74 -7.21 -18.65
N LEU A 131 3.49 -7.35 -17.35
CA LEU A 131 4.31 -6.75 -16.29
C LEU A 131 5.75 -7.26 -16.36
N LYS A 132 5.96 -8.58 -16.37
CA LYS A 132 7.30 -9.19 -16.48
C LYS A 132 8.05 -8.67 -17.71
N SER A 133 7.39 -8.61 -18.85
CA SER A 133 7.99 -8.15 -20.11
C SER A 133 8.39 -6.68 -20.06
N ALA A 134 7.53 -5.83 -19.47
CA ALA A 134 7.79 -4.41 -19.31
C ALA A 134 8.91 -4.10 -18.30
N VAL A 135 8.93 -4.79 -17.15
CA VAL A 135 9.98 -4.57 -16.12
C VAL A 135 11.34 -5.14 -16.52
N ALA A 136 11.38 -6.19 -17.35
CA ALA A 136 12.62 -6.74 -17.88
C ALA A 136 13.46 -5.71 -18.67
N VAL A 137 12.82 -4.68 -19.22
CA VAL A 137 13.53 -3.55 -19.84
C VAL A 137 14.32 -2.76 -18.79
N LEU A 138 13.72 -2.50 -17.63
CA LEU A 138 14.36 -1.78 -16.52
C LEU A 138 15.47 -2.62 -15.88
N GLU A 139 15.23 -3.92 -15.67
CA GLU A 139 16.25 -4.85 -15.16
C GLU A 139 17.52 -4.83 -16.02
N ARG A 140 17.36 -4.85 -17.36
CA ARG A 140 18.49 -4.76 -18.29
C ARG A 140 19.22 -3.42 -18.21
N LEU A 141 18.51 -2.32 -18.01
CA LEU A 141 19.13 -0.99 -17.88
C LEU A 141 19.93 -0.83 -16.59
N GLN A 142 19.53 -1.53 -15.52
CA GLN A 142 20.21 -1.51 -14.24
C GLN A 142 21.24 -2.65 -14.07
N ALA A 143 21.45 -3.49 -15.09
CA ALA A 143 22.31 -4.67 -14.97
C ALA A 143 23.78 -4.34 -14.61
N GLU A 144 24.31 -3.22 -15.11
CA GLU A 144 25.69 -2.78 -14.81
C GLU A 144 25.81 -2.03 -13.48
N ARG A 145 24.71 -1.41 -13.02
CA ARG A 145 24.64 -0.63 -11.78
C ARG A 145 23.28 -0.85 -11.12
N PRO A 146 23.10 -1.99 -10.41
CA PRO A 146 21.84 -2.31 -9.78
C PRO A 146 21.54 -1.33 -8.64
N ASP A 147 20.28 -0.89 -8.55
CA ASP A 147 19.81 -0.04 -7.45
C ASP A 147 19.24 -0.91 -6.32
N TRP A 148 20.14 -1.52 -5.54
CA TRP A 148 19.75 -2.37 -4.43
C TRP A 148 19.21 -1.54 -3.27
N ARG A 149 18.03 -1.93 -2.77
CA ARG A 149 17.44 -1.28 -1.60
C ARG A 149 18.39 -1.34 -0.42
N GLN A 150 18.59 -0.19 0.24
CA GLN A 150 19.40 -0.13 1.45
C GLN A 150 18.85 -1.10 2.52
N HIS A 151 19.75 -1.82 3.19
CA HIS A 151 19.42 -2.83 4.21
C HIS A 151 18.64 -4.04 3.69
N SER A 152 18.69 -4.33 2.39
CA SER A 152 18.07 -5.54 1.82
C SER A 152 19.03 -6.70 1.58
N ASP A 153 20.32 -6.58 1.93
CA ASP A 153 21.35 -7.57 1.60
C ASP A 153 21.32 -8.01 0.13
N GLU A 154 21.10 -7.04 -0.77
CA GLU A 154 21.00 -7.25 -2.23
C GLU A 154 19.87 -8.22 -2.66
N THR A 155 18.79 -8.31 -1.87
CA THR A 155 17.63 -9.15 -2.19
C THR A 155 16.48 -8.40 -2.84
N VAL A 156 16.47 -7.07 -2.77
CA VAL A 156 15.40 -6.22 -3.30
C VAL A 156 15.98 -5.17 -4.24
N LEU A 157 15.67 -5.28 -5.52
CA LEU A 157 16.08 -4.34 -6.58
C LEU A 157 14.98 -3.30 -6.82
N ASP A 158 15.30 -2.02 -6.66
CA ASP A 158 14.36 -0.92 -6.88
C ASP A 158 14.38 -0.49 -8.36
N LEU A 159 13.56 -1.16 -9.18
CA LEU A 159 13.42 -0.83 -10.61
C LEU A 159 12.83 0.57 -10.86
N VAL A 160 11.94 0.98 -9.96
CA VAL A 160 11.35 2.31 -9.89
C VAL A 160 11.47 2.74 -8.43
N ASP A 161 12.33 3.72 -8.16
CA ASP A 161 12.62 4.20 -6.80
C ASP A 161 11.99 5.58 -6.57
N PRO A 162 10.91 5.69 -5.75
CA PRO A 162 10.25 6.96 -5.47
C PRO A 162 11.16 8.04 -4.84
N PRO A 163 12.16 7.69 -4.00
CA PRO A 163 13.23 8.58 -3.57
C PRO A 163 14.12 9.20 -4.65
N LEU A 164 14.33 8.57 -5.81
CA LEU A 164 15.19 9.13 -6.86
C LEU A 164 14.58 10.42 -7.41
N TRP A 165 15.37 11.44 -7.75
CA TRP A 165 14.86 12.70 -8.32
C TRP A 165 13.74 13.39 -7.51
N PRO A 166 13.90 13.57 -6.19
CA PRO A 166 12.89 14.26 -5.40
C PRO A 166 12.81 15.73 -5.82
N LEU A 167 11.71 16.38 -5.48
CA LEU A 167 11.64 17.84 -5.50
C LEU A 167 12.63 18.36 -4.45
N CYS A 168 13.52 19.25 -4.86
CA CYS A 168 14.50 19.93 -4.00
C CYS A 168 14.12 21.40 -3.90
N TYR A 169 13.72 21.87 -2.72
CA TYR A 169 13.40 23.29 -2.54
C TYR A 169 14.63 24.18 -2.78
N GLY A 170 14.44 25.33 -3.43
CA GLY A 170 15.51 26.22 -3.86
C GLY A 170 16.29 25.75 -5.08
N ARG A 171 15.95 24.60 -5.69
CA ARG A 171 16.61 24.07 -6.89
C ARG A 171 15.63 23.61 -7.97
N SER A 172 14.63 22.81 -7.61
CA SER A 172 13.65 22.27 -8.56
C SER A 172 12.76 23.39 -9.11
N ARG A 173 12.32 23.24 -10.35
CA ARG A 173 11.43 24.19 -11.02
C ARG A 173 10.00 23.67 -11.05
N ILE A 174 9.05 24.60 -11.00
CA ILE A 174 7.62 24.32 -11.07
C ILE A 174 6.92 25.25 -12.06
N LEU A 175 5.77 24.81 -12.57
CA LEU A 175 4.86 25.63 -13.35
C LEU A 175 3.66 26.00 -12.47
N SER A 176 3.66 27.24 -11.97
CA SER A 176 2.65 27.72 -11.01
C SER A 176 1.28 28.01 -11.64
N ASN A 177 1.25 28.29 -12.93
CA ASN A 177 0.07 28.76 -13.66
C ASN A 177 -0.48 27.74 -14.66
N LYS A 178 0.11 26.55 -14.76
CA LYS A 178 -0.27 25.54 -15.75
C LYS A 178 -0.10 24.13 -15.22
N ARG A 179 -1.07 23.27 -15.51
CA ARG A 179 -0.97 21.82 -15.32
C ARG A 179 -0.35 21.18 -16.56
N ILE A 180 0.64 20.32 -16.35
CA ILE A 180 1.21 19.46 -17.40
C ILE A 180 0.69 18.03 -17.25
N ASN A 181 0.70 17.28 -18.35
CA ASN A 181 0.28 15.89 -18.38
C ASN A 181 1.40 14.97 -18.90
N LEU A 182 1.15 13.66 -18.89
CA LEU A 182 2.12 12.66 -19.34
C LEU A 182 2.58 12.86 -20.80
N GLN A 183 1.70 13.39 -21.66
CA GLN A 183 2.00 13.58 -23.09
C GLN A 183 2.91 14.79 -23.34
N ASN A 184 2.75 15.88 -22.60
CA ASN A 184 3.50 17.12 -22.81
C ASN A 184 4.55 17.43 -21.73
N CYS A 185 4.75 16.56 -20.74
CA CYS A 185 5.68 16.82 -19.64
C CYS A 185 7.13 17.03 -20.13
N LEU A 186 7.55 16.32 -21.18
CA LEU A 186 8.90 16.43 -21.75
C LEU A 186 9.17 17.78 -22.41
N GLU A 187 8.16 18.37 -23.05
CA GLU A 187 8.25 19.70 -23.69
C GLU A 187 8.46 20.81 -22.66
N HIS A 188 8.11 20.54 -21.40
CA HIS A 188 8.17 21.48 -20.29
C HIS A 188 9.33 21.21 -19.34
N CYS A 189 10.21 20.25 -19.65
CA CYS A 189 11.40 19.97 -18.84
C CYS A 189 12.29 21.21 -18.70
N GLY A 190 12.63 21.56 -17.45
CA GLY A 190 13.51 22.70 -17.14
C GLY A 190 12.85 24.08 -17.23
N MET A 191 11.57 24.16 -17.60
CA MET A 191 10.80 25.41 -17.61
C MET A 191 10.27 25.77 -16.21
N GLY A 192 9.73 26.99 -16.09
CA GLY A 192 9.09 27.47 -14.87
C GLY A 192 10.06 28.08 -13.86
N ASP A 193 9.55 28.39 -12.68
CA ASP A 193 10.27 29.11 -11.64
C ASP A 193 10.83 28.15 -10.59
N VAL A 194 11.97 28.51 -10.00
CA VAL A 194 12.55 27.73 -8.91
C VAL A 194 11.60 27.81 -7.70
N ILE A 195 11.18 26.66 -7.20
CA ILE A 195 10.31 26.61 -6.02
C ILE A 195 11.09 27.11 -4.80
N PRO A 196 10.60 28.15 -4.09
CA PRO A 196 11.29 28.67 -2.92
C PRO A 196 11.21 27.67 -1.77
N MET A 197 12.11 27.81 -0.79
CA MET A 197 11.98 27.08 0.47
C MET A 197 10.66 27.44 1.17
N PRO A 198 9.92 26.45 1.68
CA PRO A 198 8.69 26.71 2.39
C PRO A 198 9.00 27.49 3.68
N GLN A 199 8.08 28.37 4.06
CA GLN A 199 8.20 29.08 5.34
C GLN A 199 8.10 28.07 6.49
N LYS A 200 8.96 28.24 7.50
CA LYS A 200 8.91 27.41 8.70
C LYS A 200 7.61 27.75 9.45
N PRO A 201 6.82 26.75 9.88
CA PRO A 201 5.64 27.02 10.69
C PRO A 201 6.05 27.68 12.01
N GLU A 202 5.37 28.76 12.40
CA GLU A 202 5.65 29.51 13.63
C GLU A 202 5.33 28.73 14.92
N SER A 203 4.51 27.66 14.81
CA SER A 203 3.87 26.95 15.92
C SER A 203 4.52 25.63 16.33
N ILE A 204 5.61 25.19 15.70
CA ILE A 204 6.25 23.91 16.06
C ILE A 204 7.16 24.13 17.28
N SER A 205 6.62 23.85 18.47
CA SER A 205 7.34 23.82 19.75
C SER A 205 8.21 22.57 19.95
N LEU A 206 8.21 21.64 18.98
CA LEU A 206 9.10 20.49 18.96
C LEU A 206 10.46 20.86 18.36
N PRO A 207 11.60 20.35 18.88
CA PRO A 207 12.90 20.59 18.29
C PRO A 207 12.91 20.09 16.83
N LEU A 208 12.94 21.03 15.88
CA LEU A 208 13.05 20.80 14.43
C LEU A 208 14.26 19.94 14.03
N THR A 209 15.19 19.68 14.95
CA THR A 209 16.31 18.74 14.77
C THR A 209 15.85 17.31 14.48
N LYS A 210 14.61 16.90 14.81
CA LYS A 210 14.05 15.58 14.44
C LYS A 210 13.29 15.54 13.10
N LEU A 211 12.93 16.68 12.51
CA LEU A 211 12.20 16.79 11.23
C LEU A 211 13.07 17.34 10.08
N SER A 212 14.29 17.77 10.40
CA SER A 212 15.21 18.54 9.55
C SER A 212 15.43 18.02 8.11
N PRO A 213 15.62 16.71 7.82
CA PRO A 213 15.90 16.28 6.45
C PRO A 213 14.69 16.39 5.51
N TYR A 214 13.45 16.38 6.03
CA TYR A 214 12.22 16.40 5.24
C TYR A 214 11.76 17.82 4.84
N SER A 215 12.46 18.85 5.28
CA SER A 215 12.14 20.25 4.94
C SER A 215 12.73 20.70 3.59
N ASN A 216 13.73 19.99 3.09
CA ASN A 216 14.45 20.35 1.86
C ASN A 216 13.99 19.57 0.63
N TYR A 217 13.33 18.42 0.85
CA TYR A 217 12.97 17.48 -0.20
C TYR A 217 11.52 17.02 -0.09
N GLN A 218 10.89 16.74 -1.23
CA GLN A 218 9.56 16.16 -1.30
C GLN A 218 9.50 15.07 -2.37
N TRP A 219 8.92 13.90 -2.04
CA TRP A 219 8.60 12.89 -3.04
C TRP A 219 7.53 13.39 -4.00
N LEU A 220 7.70 13.07 -5.28
CA LEU A 220 6.81 13.52 -6.34
C LEU A 220 5.69 12.49 -6.53
N PRO A 221 4.41 12.87 -6.35
CA PRO A 221 3.31 11.96 -6.56
C PRO A 221 3.09 11.69 -8.06
N CYS A 222 2.52 10.53 -8.36
CA CYS A 222 1.92 10.26 -9.66
C CYS A 222 0.41 10.49 -9.58
N ASN A 223 -0.10 11.42 -10.38
CA ASN A 223 -1.53 11.70 -10.47
C ASN A 223 -2.21 10.67 -11.37
N ILE A 224 -3.37 10.20 -10.93
CA ILE A 224 -4.25 9.33 -11.70
C ILE A 224 -5.62 9.98 -11.85
N SER A 225 -6.30 9.69 -12.95
CA SER A 225 -7.68 10.07 -13.20
C SER A 225 -8.57 8.83 -13.27
N LEU A 226 -9.70 8.92 -12.57
CA LEU A 226 -10.76 7.91 -12.52
C LEU A 226 -12.05 8.40 -13.20
N THR A 227 -12.01 9.53 -13.93
CA THR A 227 -13.20 10.15 -14.51
C THR A 227 -13.61 9.55 -15.86
N GLY A 228 -12.74 8.78 -16.48
CA GLY A 228 -12.99 8.08 -17.74
C GLY A 228 -13.49 6.65 -17.55
N GLU A 229 -13.70 5.95 -18.65
CA GLU A 229 -14.04 4.51 -18.66
C GLU A 229 -12.90 3.65 -18.10
N HIS A 230 -11.66 4.09 -18.32
CA HIS A 230 -10.45 3.43 -17.82
C HIS A 230 -9.62 4.39 -16.98
N LEU A 231 -8.90 3.84 -16.01
CA LEU A 231 -7.92 4.58 -15.24
C LEU A 231 -6.81 5.13 -16.14
N ARG A 232 -6.44 6.40 -15.93
CA ARG A 232 -5.32 7.04 -16.64
C ARG A 232 -4.31 7.66 -15.71
N ILE A 233 -3.03 7.41 -15.99
CA ILE A 233 -1.92 8.14 -15.38
C ILE A 233 -1.83 9.50 -16.05
N GLU A 234 -2.03 10.57 -15.27
CA GLU A 234 -2.03 11.94 -15.79
C GLU A 234 -0.68 12.63 -15.68
N SER A 235 0.20 12.22 -14.75
CA SER A 235 1.54 12.77 -14.62
C SER A 235 2.61 11.68 -14.75
N TYR A 236 3.87 12.07 -14.93
CA TYR A 236 4.97 11.10 -14.96
C TYR A 236 5.04 10.29 -13.66
N ILE A 237 5.51 9.05 -13.78
CA ILE A 237 5.96 8.24 -12.64
C ILE A 237 7.44 8.55 -12.44
N ASN A 238 7.82 8.81 -11.20
CA ASN A 238 9.18 9.17 -10.88
C ASN A 238 10.19 8.10 -11.34
N ASN A 239 11.33 8.52 -11.89
CA ASN A 239 12.33 7.65 -12.53
C ASN A 239 11.82 6.78 -13.70
N LEU A 240 10.60 7.00 -14.22
CA LEU A 240 10.04 6.25 -15.34
C LEU A 240 9.77 7.16 -16.55
N HIS A 241 10.58 7.00 -17.60
CA HIS A 241 10.47 7.80 -18.80
C HIS A 241 9.14 7.54 -19.57
N PRO A 242 8.31 8.57 -19.83
CA PRO A 242 6.94 8.39 -20.33
C PRO A 242 6.85 7.79 -21.74
N VAL A 243 7.80 8.11 -22.63
CA VAL A 243 7.86 7.55 -23.99
C VAL A 243 8.55 6.18 -24.03
N ARG A 244 9.79 6.09 -23.50
CA ARG A 244 10.61 4.87 -23.56
C ARG A 244 10.01 3.69 -22.78
N HIS A 245 9.27 3.97 -21.72
CA HIS A 245 8.61 2.97 -20.87
C HIS A 245 7.09 3.10 -20.88
N SER A 246 6.52 3.59 -21.99
CA SER A 246 5.07 3.73 -22.19
C SER A 246 4.31 2.42 -21.96
N ALA A 247 4.89 1.28 -22.34
CA ALA A 247 4.30 -0.04 -22.07
C ALA A 247 4.15 -0.30 -20.55
N LEU A 248 5.14 0.07 -19.74
CA LEU A 248 5.05 -0.09 -18.29
C LEU A 248 4.02 0.86 -17.67
N HIS A 249 3.90 2.10 -18.17
CA HIS A 249 2.81 3.00 -17.76
C HIS A 249 1.43 2.35 -17.97
N SER A 250 1.18 1.78 -19.15
CA SER A 250 -0.11 1.13 -19.45
C SER A 250 -0.35 -0.11 -18.58
N VAL A 251 0.69 -0.88 -18.25
CA VAL A 251 0.55 -2.01 -17.33
C VAL A 251 0.24 -1.54 -15.90
N ILE A 252 0.88 -0.47 -15.44
CA ILE A 252 0.61 0.11 -14.11
C ILE A 252 -0.82 0.63 -14.04
N GLU A 253 -1.34 1.28 -15.10
CA GLU A 253 -2.75 1.68 -15.18
C GLU A 253 -3.69 0.49 -14.92
N GLN A 254 -3.47 -0.61 -15.64
CA GLN A 254 -4.27 -1.83 -15.51
C GLN A 254 -4.14 -2.45 -14.10
N LEU A 255 -2.94 -2.48 -13.52
CA LEU A 255 -2.74 -3.00 -12.16
C LEU A 255 -3.47 -2.18 -11.11
N ILE A 256 -3.42 -0.85 -11.20
CA ILE A 256 -4.15 0.03 -10.29
C ILE A 256 -5.66 -0.17 -10.48
N GLU A 257 -6.13 -0.26 -11.72
CA GLU A 257 -7.54 -0.52 -12.03
C GLU A 257 -8.02 -1.84 -11.41
N LYS A 258 -7.20 -2.91 -11.46
CA LYS A 258 -7.48 -4.17 -10.77
C LYS A 258 -7.49 -4.03 -9.24
N ALA A 259 -6.75 -3.08 -8.67
CA ALA A 259 -6.73 -2.85 -7.22
C ALA A 259 -7.92 -2.02 -6.71
N LEU A 260 -8.65 -1.31 -7.58
CA LEU A 260 -9.76 -0.43 -7.16
C LEU A 260 -10.84 -1.15 -6.31
N PRO A 261 -11.32 -2.36 -6.66
CA PRO A 261 -12.29 -3.07 -5.84
C PRO A 261 -11.73 -3.46 -4.46
N ALA A 262 -10.43 -3.72 -4.34
CA ALA A 262 -9.79 -4.01 -3.07
C ALA A 262 -9.76 -2.77 -2.16
N TRP A 263 -9.44 -1.61 -2.71
CA TRP A 263 -9.49 -0.34 -1.97
C TRP A 263 -10.91 0.01 -1.51
N ASP A 264 -11.89 -0.27 -2.36
CA ASP A 264 -13.29 -0.05 -2.06
C ASP A 264 -13.79 -0.97 -0.92
N ILE A 265 -13.39 -2.25 -0.90
CA ILE A 265 -13.63 -3.16 0.23
C ILE A 265 -12.99 -2.63 1.51
N MET A 266 -11.75 -2.15 1.46
CA MET A 266 -11.07 -1.57 2.62
C MET A 266 -11.80 -0.34 3.14
N HIS A 267 -12.29 0.52 2.24
CA HIS A 267 -13.01 1.73 2.61
C HIS A 267 -14.38 1.43 3.24
N ARG A 268 -15.04 0.36 2.80
CA ARG A 268 -16.36 -0.07 3.27
C ARG A 268 -16.31 -1.22 4.29
N TRP A 269 -15.12 -1.54 4.83
CA TRP A 269 -14.93 -2.72 5.65
C TRP A 269 -15.77 -2.66 6.95
N PRO A 270 -16.60 -3.68 7.25
CA PRO A 270 -17.41 -3.65 8.45
C PRO A 270 -16.57 -3.88 9.71
N GLU A 271 -16.91 -3.20 10.79
CA GLU A 271 -16.33 -3.49 12.11
C GLU A 271 -16.90 -4.81 12.67
N PHE A 272 -16.03 -5.76 13.00
CA PHE A 272 -16.43 -6.99 13.67
C PHE A 272 -16.37 -6.78 15.19
N ARG A 273 -17.42 -7.15 15.93
CA ARG A 273 -17.47 -6.99 17.41
C ARG A 273 -16.31 -7.66 18.16
N MET A 274 -15.71 -8.69 17.57
CA MET A 274 -14.58 -9.44 18.15
C MET A 274 -13.21 -8.84 17.76
N GLN A 275 -13.19 -7.92 16.81
CA GLN A 275 -12.06 -7.08 16.42
C GLN A 275 -12.29 -5.70 17.08
N ARG A 276 -11.23 -4.97 17.38
CA ARG A 276 -11.25 -3.76 18.21
C ARG A 276 -10.52 -2.62 17.54
#